data_AF-A0A9D8BUI8-F1
#
_entry.id   AF-A0A9D8BUI8-F1
#
_cell.length_a   1.000
_cell.length_b   1.000
_cell.length_c   1.000
_cell.angle_alpha   90.00
_cell.angle_beta   90.00
_cell.angle_gamma   90.00
#
_symmetry.space_group_name_H-M   'P 1'
#
loop_
_entity.id
_entity.type
_entity.pdbx_description
1 polymer ?
#
loop_
_entity_poly.entity_id
_entity_poly.type
_entity_poly.pdbx_seq_one_letter_code
_entity_poly.pdbx_strand_id
1 'polypeptide(L)'
;MNLLIDSHAHLTDVAFRDDLVDVLERAALSGIDRVIAIAETLDDAERACGLARQFDMLAATAGVHPHKADSWSEQSAERLASMVSSGRFVAVGEIGLDYHYNFSDRENQKRAFVEQLRIARKSGLPVVVHCREAYDVLTEILSAETPLPAGVIHCFIGTASDARELLAMGFHIGIGGAVTFRKADRLRQIVAEVVPLNRLLLETDSPYLAPEPVRGHRNEPAHLCRIAEAVAAVKSADLARLASATRRNAMELFHLGPELPPTSIAYTLRNSLYLNITNRCTNDCVFCARTRQCALAGYELRLEREPSVAEIIAAIGEKPDTCDEVVFCGYGEPTFRREAILWVGRWLKARGVRRVRLNTNGHGNALHGRSIVGELAEVVDAVSVSLNASDEDDYRRLCQ
;
A
#
# COMPACT_ATOMS: atom_id res chain seq x y z
N MET A 1 -10.47 -17.57 3.63
CA MET A 1 -9.01 -17.65 3.86
C MET A 1 -8.44 -16.25 3.76
N ASN A 2 -7.62 -15.84 4.72
CA ASN A 2 -6.96 -14.54 4.70
C ASN A 2 -5.71 -14.66 3.82
N LEU A 3 -5.75 -14.07 2.62
CA LEU A 3 -4.61 -14.09 1.70
C LEU A 3 -3.52 -13.15 2.22
N LEU A 4 -2.31 -13.68 2.43
CA LEU A 4 -1.13 -12.94 2.86
C LEU A 4 -0.12 -12.81 1.71
N ILE A 5 0.73 -11.79 1.78
CA ILE A 5 1.87 -11.63 0.87
C ILE A 5 3.13 -11.60 1.72
N ASP A 6 4.07 -12.49 1.41
CA ASP A 6 5.41 -12.45 1.98
C ASP A 6 6.24 -11.43 1.20
N SER A 7 6.53 -10.28 1.80
CA SER A 7 7.25 -9.20 1.12
C SER A 7 8.75 -9.43 0.99
N HIS A 8 9.31 -10.47 1.61
CA HIS A 8 10.77 -10.69 1.60
C HIS A 8 11.14 -12.16 1.87
N ALA A 9 11.59 -12.88 0.83
CA ALA A 9 12.16 -14.23 0.97
C ALA A 9 13.28 -14.51 -0.05
N HIS A 10 14.39 -15.07 0.41
CA HIS A 10 15.55 -15.48 -0.39
C HIS A 10 15.35 -16.90 -0.97
N LEU A 11 14.38 -17.05 -1.88
CA LEU A 11 14.00 -18.36 -2.44
C LEU A 11 15.06 -19.01 -3.36
N THR A 12 16.05 -18.23 -3.78
CA THR A 12 17.20 -18.69 -4.56
C THR A 12 18.35 -19.17 -3.69
N ASP A 13 18.24 -19.04 -2.35
CA ASP A 13 19.22 -19.55 -1.41
C ASP A 13 19.38 -21.07 -1.56
N VAL A 14 20.61 -21.55 -1.34
CA VAL A 14 20.95 -22.97 -1.45
C VAL A 14 20.11 -23.85 -0.51
N ALA A 15 19.60 -23.29 0.58
CA ALA A 15 18.73 -23.96 1.53
C ALA A 15 17.41 -24.46 0.92
N PHE A 16 16.95 -23.91 -0.22
CA PHE A 16 15.71 -24.32 -0.89
C PHE A 16 15.93 -25.13 -2.16
N ARG A 17 17.19 -25.39 -2.54
CA ARG A 17 17.53 -26.01 -3.83
C ARG A 17 16.80 -27.32 -4.10
N ASP A 18 16.62 -28.14 -3.08
CA ASP A 18 16.14 -29.52 -3.22
C ASP A 18 14.62 -29.65 -3.06
N ASP A 19 13.93 -28.66 -2.48
CA ASP A 19 12.52 -28.76 -2.09
C ASP A 19 11.68 -27.49 -2.32
N LEU A 20 12.15 -26.57 -3.19
CA LEU A 20 11.46 -25.29 -3.44
C LEU A 20 9.99 -25.46 -3.86
N VAL A 21 9.67 -26.44 -4.71
CA VAL A 21 8.28 -26.70 -5.13
C VAL A 21 7.40 -27.04 -3.93
N ASP A 22 7.86 -27.95 -3.07
CA ASP A 22 7.13 -28.35 -1.87
C ASP A 22 6.99 -27.17 -0.88
N VAL A 23 8.00 -26.30 -0.80
CA VAL A 23 7.95 -25.06 0.00
C VAL A 23 6.86 -24.12 -0.49
N LEU A 24 6.76 -23.91 -1.80
CA LEU A 24 5.72 -23.06 -2.41
C LEU A 24 4.32 -23.66 -2.24
N GLU A 25 4.18 -24.98 -2.35
CA GLU A 25 2.91 -25.67 -2.08
C GLU A 25 2.48 -25.50 -0.62
N ARG A 26 3.39 -25.67 0.35
CA ARG A 26 3.10 -25.41 1.76
C ARG A 26 2.69 -23.96 2.00
N ALA A 27 3.35 -23.00 1.33
CA ALA A 27 3.01 -21.59 1.42
C ALA A 27 1.57 -21.33 0.91
N ALA A 28 1.22 -21.85 -0.27
CA ALA A 28 -0.12 -21.73 -0.82
C ALA A 28 -1.20 -22.35 0.09
N LEU A 29 -0.96 -23.56 0.61
CA LEU A 29 -1.85 -24.22 1.57
C LEU A 29 -2.01 -23.45 2.89
N SER A 30 -1.02 -22.64 3.24
CA SER A 30 -1.02 -21.79 4.44
C SER A 30 -1.65 -20.40 4.20
N GLY A 31 -2.22 -20.17 3.01
CA GLY A 31 -2.89 -18.92 2.65
C GLY A 31 -1.97 -17.80 2.19
N ILE A 32 -0.74 -18.13 1.77
CA ILE A 32 0.17 -17.17 1.13
C ILE A 32 -0.21 -17.09 -0.35
N ASP A 33 -0.52 -15.88 -0.81
CA ASP A 33 -0.98 -15.58 -2.18
C ASP A 33 0.20 -15.20 -3.09
N ARG A 34 1.15 -14.42 -2.56
CA ARG A 34 2.36 -14.00 -3.27
C ARG A 34 3.58 -14.01 -2.37
N VAL A 35 4.75 -14.20 -2.96
CA VAL A 35 6.04 -14.07 -2.30
C VAL A 35 6.96 -13.22 -3.18
N ILE A 36 7.62 -12.24 -2.58
CA ILE A 36 8.65 -11.45 -3.25
C ILE A 36 9.99 -12.17 -3.05
N ALA A 37 10.50 -12.75 -4.13
CA ALA A 37 11.80 -13.38 -4.20
C ALA A 37 12.90 -12.31 -4.27
N ILE A 38 13.69 -12.23 -3.20
CA ILE A 38 14.71 -11.20 -3.01
C ILE A 38 16.04 -11.65 -3.59
N ALA A 39 16.68 -10.77 -4.33
CA ALA A 39 18.00 -10.97 -4.88
C ALA A 39 19.09 -10.28 -4.05
N GLU A 40 20.17 -11.01 -3.74
CA GLU A 40 21.34 -10.42 -3.08
C GLU A 40 22.46 -10.00 -4.05
N THR A 41 22.40 -10.51 -5.29
CA THR A 41 23.34 -10.19 -6.38
C THR A 41 22.62 -10.15 -7.72
N LEU A 42 23.26 -9.62 -8.77
CA LEU A 42 22.66 -9.58 -10.10
C LEU A 42 22.48 -10.97 -10.73
N ASP A 43 23.40 -11.91 -10.48
CA ASP A 43 23.23 -13.30 -10.92
C ASP A 43 22.08 -14.00 -10.19
N ASP A 44 21.88 -13.62 -8.93
CA ASP A 44 20.76 -14.08 -8.12
C ASP A 44 19.42 -13.51 -8.61
N ALA A 45 19.41 -12.24 -9.02
CA ALA A 45 18.25 -11.60 -9.63
C ALA A 45 17.81 -12.32 -10.92
N GLU A 46 18.73 -12.81 -11.74
CA GLU A 46 18.38 -13.61 -12.92
C GLU A 46 17.72 -14.93 -12.55
N ARG A 47 18.20 -15.60 -11.50
CA ARG A 47 17.57 -16.83 -10.98
C ARG A 47 16.19 -16.54 -10.40
N ALA A 48 16.06 -15.51 -9.58
CA ALA A 48 14.77 -15.09 -9.00
C ALA A 48 13.75 -14.73 -10.09
N CYS A 49 14.18 -14.01 -11.14
CA CYS A 49 13.34 -13.74 -12.31
C CYS A 49 12.96 -15.02 -13.07
N GLY A 50 13.86 -16.00 -13.14
CA GLY A 50 13.57 -17.33 -13.67
C GLY A 50 12.47 -18.05 -12.88
N LEU A 51 12.53 -18.00 -11.56
CA LEU A 51 11.49 -18.57 -10.67
C LEU A 51 10.15 -17.82 -10.84
N ALA A 52 10.16 -16.49 -10.88
CA ALA A 52 8.96 -15.67 -11.09
C ALA A 52 8.25 -15.91 -12.43
N ARG A 53 8.96 -16.44 -13.44
CA ARG A 53 8.37 -16.89 -14.70
C ARG A 53 7.74 -18.28 -14.63
N GLN A 54 8.20 -19.11 -13.72
CA GLN A 54 7.73 -20.49 -13.56
C GLN A 54 6.55 -20.57 -12.60
N PHE A 55 6.49 -19.67 -11.61
CA PHE A 55 5.48 -19.68 -10.56
C PHE A 55 4.80 -18.31 -10.45
N ASP A 56 3.52 -18.23 -10.81
CA ASP A 56 2.70 -17.00 -10.74
C ASP A 56 2.60 -16.39 -9.33
N MET A 57 2.88 -17.21 -8.30
CA MET A 57 2.97 -16.80 -6.90
C MET A 57 4.15 -15.85 -6.65
N LEU A 58 5.16 -15.86 -7.50
CA LEU A 58 6.44 -15.20 -7.26
C LEU A 58 6.58 -13.92 -8.09
N ALA A 59 7.13 -12.89 -7.45
CA ALA A 59 7.69 -11.72 -8.12
C ALA A 59 9.14 -11.54 -7.66
N ALA A 60 9.97 -10.89 -8.46
CA ALA A 60 11.41 -10.81 -8.20
C ALA A 60 11.90 -9.38 -8.04
N THR A 61 12.92 -9.19 -7.21
CA THR A 61 13.69 -7.94 -7.11
C THR A 61 15.04 -8.08 -7.81
N ALA A 62 15.70 -6.95 -8.09
CA ALA A 62 17.08 -6.93 -8.56
C ALA A 62 17.88 -5.91 -7.76
N GLY A 63 19.03 -6.32 -7.24
CA GLY A 63 19.90 -5.47 -6.44
C GLY A 63 21.17 -6.19 -6.02
N VAL A 64 22.04 -5.45 -5.34
CA VAL A 64 23.26 -5.94 -4.73
C VAL A 64 23.23 -5.58 -3.25
N HIS A 65 23.14 -6.62 -2.43
CA HIS A 65 23.09 -6.54 -0.97
C HIS A 65 24.38 -5.90 -0.42
N PRO A 66 24.34 -5.14 0.69
CA PRO A 66 25.53 -4.51 1.29
C PRO A 66 26.69 -5.47 1.56
N HIS A 67 26.44 -6.75 1.82
CA HIS A 67 27.51 -7.74 2.00
C HIS A 67 28.33 -8.02 0.72
N LYS A 68 27.83 -7.58 -0.43
CA LYS A 68 28.46 -7.77 -1.75
C LYS A 68 28.87 -6.43 -2.36
N ALA A 69 28.81 -5.33 -1.61
CA ALA A 69 29.05 -3.99 -2.12
C ALA A 69 30.48 -3.77 -2.65
N ASP A 70 31.47 -4.53 -2.17
CA ASP A 70 32.84 -4.47 -2.71
C ASP A 70 32.93 -4.92 -4.18
N SER A 71 31.96 -5.70 -4.65
CA SER A 71 31.86 -6.12 -6.06
C SER A 71 31.12 -5.10 -6.95
N TRP A 72 30.54 -4.05 -6.36
CA TRP A 72 29.79 -3.04 -7.09
C TRP A 72 30.71 -2.20 -7.99
N SER A 73 30.33 -2.11 -9.26
CA SER A 73 31.09 -1.47 -10.34
C SER A 73 30.15 -0.80 -11.34
N GLU A 74 30.70 0.02 -12.25
CA GLU A 74 29.95 0.63 -13.34
C GLU A 74 29.25 -0.41 -14.21
N GLN A 75 29.91 -1.55 -14.49
CA GLN A 75 29.29 -2.67 -15.20
C GLN A 75 28.09 -3.27 -14.44
N SER A 76 28.18 -3.33 -13.10
CA SER A 76 27.05 -3.77 -12.26
C SER A 76 25.89 -2.79 -12.35
N ALA A 77 26.18 -1.48 -12.33
CA ALA A 77 25.18 -0.42 -12.48
C ALA A 77 24.46 -0.50 -13.84
N GLU A 78 25.20 -0.68 -14.93
CA GLU A 78 24.64 -0.87 -16.28
C GLU A 78 23.74 -2.11 -16.37
N ARG A 79 24.22 -3.23 -15.81
CA ARG A 79 23.48 -4.50 -15.80
C ARG A 79 22.19 -4.38 -14.98
N LEU A 80 22.24 -3.77 -13.80
CA LEU A 80 21.05 -3.52 -12.98
C LEU A 80 20.06 -2.61 -13.72
N ALA A 81 20.53 -1.51 -14.31
CA ALA A 81 19.69 -0.60 -15.09
C ALA A 81 18.99 -1.32 -16.26
N SER A 82 19.70 -2.21 -16.96
CA SER A 82 19.14 -3.07 -18.01
C SER A 82 18.09 -4.04 -17.48
N MET A 83 18.37 -4.70 -16.35
CA MET A 83 17.44 -5.63 -15.69
C MET A 83 16.11 -4.96 -15.35
N VAL A 84 16.16 -3.85 -14.61
CA VAL A 84 14.95 -3.15 -14.14
C VAL A 84 14.13 -2.56 -15.30
N SER A 85 14.80 -2.13 -16.38
CA SER A 85 14.12 -1.62 -17.58
C SER A 85 13.38 -2.70 -18.37
N SER A 86 13.62 -3.98 -18.08
CA SER A 86 12.95 -5.08 -18.79
C SER A 86 11.50 -5.31 -18.35
N GLY A 87 11.02 -4.61 -17.32
CA GLY A 87 9.65 -4.75 -16.79
C GLY A 87 9.38 -6.05 -16.05
N ARG A 88 10.43 -6.82 -15.72
CA ARG A 88 10.34 -8.14 -15.07
C ARG A 88 10.57 -8.13 -13.56
N PHE A 89 10.95 -6.99 -13.00
CA PHE A 89 11.29 -6.84 -11.58
C PHE A 89 10.34 -5.83 -10.94
N VAL A 90 9.92 -6.12 -9.71
CA VAL A 90 8.95 -5.30 -8.98
C VAL A 90 9.58 -4.27 -8.05
N ALA A 91 10.87 -4.39 -7.77
CA ALA A 91 11.64 -3.46 -6.95
C ALA A 91 13.14 -3.53 -7.24
N VAL A 92 13.85 -2.45 -6.89
CA VAL A 92 15.31 -2.48 -6.73
C VAL A 92 15.64 -2.88 -5.30
N GLY A 93 16.29 -4.02 -5.14
CA GLY A 93 16.49 -4.65 -3.84
C GLY A 93 17.04 -6.06 -3.97
N GLU A 94 17.76 -6.56 -2.98
CA GLU A 94 18.02 -5.91 -1.70
C GLU A 94 19.22 -4.96 -1.76
N ILE A 95 19.08 -3.76 -1.21
CA ILE A 95 20.12 -2.71 -1.19
C ILE A 95 20.17 -2.08 0.19
N GLY A 96 21.26 -1.43 0.58
CA GLY A 96 21.30 -0.69 1.85
C GLY A 96 22.63 -0.80 2.58
N LEU A 97 22.57 -0.92 3.91
CA LEU A 97 23.73 -0.83 4.80
C LEU A 97 23.70 -1.91 5.89
N ASP A 98 24.83 -2.57 6.09
CA ASP A 98 25.04 -3.53 7.19
C ASP A 98 26.37 -3.26 7.90
N TYR A 99 26.28 -2.62 9.07
CA TYR A 99 27.45 -2.32 9.92
C TYR A 99 27.66 -3.33 11.04
N HIS A 100 26.78 -4.32 11.15
CA HIS A 100 26.88 -5.39 12.13
C HIS A 100 27.85 -6.48 11.67
N TYR A 101 27.61 -7.04 10.48
CA TYR A 101 28.52 -8.04 9.90
C TYR A 101 29.67 -7.40 9.14
N ASN A 102 29.40 -6.26 8.48
CA ASN A 102 30.42 -5.41 7.86
C ASN A 102 31.33 -6.19 6.88
N PHE A 103 30.73 -7.06 6.05
CA PHE A 103 31.43 -7.92 5.07
C PHE A 103 31.93 -7.18 3.83
N SER A 104 31.53 -5.93 3.64
CA SER A 104 32.10 -5.03 2.63
C SER A 104 32.46 -3.70 3.27
N ASP A 105 33.40 -2.99 2.66
CA ASP A 105 33.84 -1.68 3.14
C ASP A 105 32.67 -0.69 3.21
N ARG A 106 32.61 0.11 4.27
CA ARG A 106 31.47 1.01 4.54
C ARG A 106 31.29 2.04 3.43
N GLU A 107 32.38 2.55 2.84
CA GLU A 107 32.28 3.52 1.75
C GLU A 107 31.82 2.84 0.45
N ASN A 108 32.22 1.58 0.22
CA ASN A 108 31.66 0.79 -0.88
C ASN A 108 30.17 0.51 -0.69
N GLN A 109 29.71 0.18 0.52
CA GLN A 109 28.29 0.03 0.83
C GLN A 109 27.50 1.32 0.54
N LYS A 110 27.98 2.47 1.02
CA LYS A 110 27.35 3.77 0.76
C LYS A 110 27.29 4.09 -0.74
N ARG A 111 28.41 3.93 -1.46
CA ARG A 111 28.48 4.18 -2.92
C ARG A 111 27.49 3.29 -3.67
N ALA A 112 27.51 1.99 -3.41
CA ALA A 112 26.61 1.04 -4.05
C ALA A 112 25.14 1.33 -3.73
N PHE A 113 24.83 1.68 -2.48
CA PHE A 113 23.47 2.02 -2.08
C PHE A 113 22.95 3.28 -2.80
N VAL A 114 23.74 4.36 -2.81
CA VAL A 114 23.39 5.62 -3.49
C VAL A 114 23.16 5.41 -5.00
N GLU A 115 24.05 4.68 -5.67
CA GLU A 115 23.90 4.43 -7.11
C GLU A 115 22.66 3.59 -7.43
N GLN A 116 22.36 2.59 -6.61
CA GLN A 116 21.15 1.77 -6.77
C GLN A 116 19.86 2.55 -6.48
N LEU A 117 19.85 3.45 -5.48
CA LEU A 117 18.73 4.38 -5.24
C LEU A 117 18.44 5.25 -6.47
N ARG A 118 19.49 5.76 -7.13
CA ARG A 118 19.35 6.58 -8.35
C ARG A 118 18.81 5.76 -9.52
N ILE A 119 19.20 4.49 -9.65
CA ILE A 119 18.64 3.57 -10.66
C ILE A 119 17.16 3.29 -10.39
N ALA A 120 16.78 3.04 -9.13
CA ALA A 120 15.39 2.85 -8.71
C ALA A 120 14.54 4.07 -9.05
N ARG A 121 15.01 5.27 -8.70
CA ARG A 121 14.34 6.54 -9.03
C ARG A 121 14.15 6.73 -10.53
N LYS A 122 15.17 6.42 -11.33
CA LYS A 122 15.09 6.55 -12.80
C LYS A 122 14.12 5.55 -13.43
N SER A 123 14.02 4.34 -12.88
CA SER A 123 13.11 3.29 -13.35
C SER A 123 11.68 3.42 -12.83
N GLY A 124 11.46 4.23 -11.79
CA GLY A 124 10.15 4.35 -11.13
C GLY A 124 9.78 3.15 -10.27
N LEU A 125 10.71 2.21 -10.07
CA LEU A 125 10.50 1.06 -9.19
C LEU A 125 10.70 1.44 -7.72
N PRO A 126 9.94 0.81 -6.80
CA PRO A 126 10.19 0.94 -5.38
C PRO A 126 11.52 0.29 -4.98
N VAL A 127 11.97 0.55 -3.75
CA VAL A 127 13.17 -0.05 -3.16
C VAL A 127 12.87 -0.98 -1.98
N VAL A 128 13.64 -2.06 -1.88
CA VAL A 128 13.70 -2.93 -0.68
C VAL A 128 15.04 -2.68 0.01
N VAL A 129 14.99 -2.08 1.20
CA VAL A 129 16.16 -1.57 1.90
C VAL A 129 16.50 -2.43 3.12
N HIS A 130 17.71 -2.97 3.11
CA HIS A 130 18.39 -3.55 4.27
C HIS A 130 18.99 -2.47 5.15
N CYS A 131 18.77 -2.57 6.46
CA CYS A 131 19.49 -1.74 7.41
C CYS A 131 19.73 -2.46 8.73
N ARG A 132 21.01 -2.62 9.05
CA ARG A 132 21.44 -3.19 10.32
C ARG A 132 22.56 -2.37 10.96
N GLU A 133 22.25 -1.83 12.14
CA GLU A 133 23.16 -0.99 12.95
C GLU A 133 23.71 0.24 12.19
N ALA A 134 22.96 0.74 11.20
CA ALA A 134 23.38 1.83 10.31
C ALA A 134 22.27 2.88 10.07
N TYR A 135 21.28 2.99 10.96
CA TYR A 135 20.09 3.82 10.76
C TYR A 135 20.40 5.31 10.61
N ASP A 136 21.35 5.86 11.38
CA ASP A 136 21.74 7.28 11.27
C ASP A 136 22.33 7.62 9.88
N VAL A 137 23.17 6.72 9.34
CA VAL A 137 23.78 6.88 8.02
C VAL A 137 22.75 6.64 6.91
N LEU A 138 21.84 5.69 7.13
CA LEU A 138 20.72 5.44 6.23
C LEU A 138 19.87 6.70 6.04
N THR A 139 19.45 7.34 7.15
CA THR A 139 18.57 8.52 7.07
C THR A 139 19.28 9.73 6.49
N GLU A 140 20.59 9.90 6.75
CA GLU A 140 21.42 10.91 6.08
C GLU A 140 21.42 10.72 4.55
N ILE A 141 21.70 9.50 4.08
CA ILE A 141 21.73 9.20 2.63
C ILE A 141 20.35 9.39 2.00
N LEU A 142 19.29 8.88 2.63
CA LEU A 142 17.93 9.02 2.11
C LEU A 142 17.51 10.50 2.04
N SER A 143 17.88 11.31 3.03
CA SER A 143 17.61 12.75 3.02
C SER A 143 18.33 13.47 1.86
N ALA A 144 19.56 13.04 1.54
CA ALA A 144 20.36 13.63 0.47
C ALA A 144 19.87 13.23 -0.95
N GLU A 145 19.29 12.04 -1.12
CA GLU A 145 18.89 11.49 -2.43
C GLU A 145 17.45 11.81 -2.85
N THR A 146 16.85 12.88 -2.29
CA THR A 146 15.50 13.32 -2.65
C THR A 146 15.39 13.79 -4.13
N PRO A 147 14.24 13.60 -4.82
CA PRO A 147 13.06 12.86 -4.38
C PRO A 147 13.33 11.35 -4.28
N LEU A 148 12.77 10.72 -3.24
CA LEU A 148 12.97 9.29 -2.95
C LEU A 148 12.00 8.41 -3.74
N PRO A 149 12.42 7.21 -4.19
CA PRO A 149 11.47 6.19 -4.62
C PRO A 149 10.62 5.72 -3.44
N ALA A 150 9.42 5.19 -3.71
CA ALA A 150 8.67 4.44 -2.70
C ALA A 150 9.51 3.24 -2.21
N GLY A 151 9.29 2.76 -0.99
CA GLY A 151 10.06 1.62 -0.53
C GLY A 151 9.59 1.01 0.77
N VAL A 152 10.31 -0.04 1.17
CA VAL A 152 10.20 -0.68 2.49
C VAL A 152 11.58 -0.78 3.13
N ILE A 153 11.62 -0.53 4.44
CA ILE A 153 12.74 -0.93 5.29
C ILE A 153 12.43 -2.33 5.79
N HIS A 154 13.09 -3.32 5.20
CA HIS A 154 12.88 -4.73 5.50
C HIS A 154 13.47 -5.07 6.88
N CYS A 155 12.92 -6.11 7.51
CA CYS A 155 13.32 -6.68 8.79
C CYS A 155 13.68 -5.62 9.84
N PHE A 156 12.76 -4.68 10.06
CA PHE A 156 13.02 -3.53 10.90
C PHE A 156 13.32 -3.95 12.35
N ILE A 157 14.49 -3.54 12.84
CA ILE A 157 14.98 -3.79 14.22
C ILE A 157 15.57 -2.52 14.86
N GLY A 158 15.28 -1.35 14.28
CA GLY A 158 15.75 -0.05 14.78
C GLY A 158 14.98 0.45 16.01
N THR A 159 15.15 1.74 16.30
CA THR A 159 14.51 2.42 17.42
C THR A 159 13.17 3.05 17.02
N ALA A 160 12.37 3.48 18.01
CA ALA A 160 11.16 4.24 17.76
C ALA A 160 11.42 5.58 17.02
N SER A 161 12.63 6.15 17.17
CA SER A 161 13.01 7.36 16.44
C SER A 161 13.18 7.05 14.97
N ASP A 162 14.00 6.03 14.67
CA ASP A 162 14.29 5.57 13.32
C ASP A 162 12.99 5.24 12.57
N ALA A 163 12.07 4.51 13.21
CA ALA A 163 10.77 4.19 12.62
C ALA A 163 9.97 5.44 12.25
N ARG A 164 9.89 6.44 13.13
CA ARG A 164 9.15 7.69 12.85
C ARG A 164 9.77 8.47 11.70
N GLU A 165 11.09 8.55 11.67
CA GLU A 165 11.81 9.27 10.62
C GLU A 165 11.62 8.60 9.25
N LEU A 166 11.78 7.28 9.17
CA LEU A 166 11.59 6.51 7.94
C LEU A 166 10.13 6.55 7.46
N LEU A 167 9.16 6.49 8.39
CA LEU A 167 7.74 6.67 8.07
C LEU A 167 7.44 8.09 7.54
N ALA A 168 8.07 9.12 8.11
CA ALA A 168 7.92 10.50 7.64
C ALA A 168 8.51 10.70 6.23
N MET A 169 9.57 9.96 5.89
CA MET A 169 10.11 9.88 4.53
C MET A 169 9.24 9.06 3.56
N GLY A 170 8.16 8.43 4.05
CA GLY A 170 7.18 7.71 3.23
C GLY A 170 7.44 6.21 3.06
N PHE A 171 8.42 5.64 3.76
CA PHE A 171 8.71 4.21 3.69
C PHE A 171 7.65 3.36 4.40
N HIS A 172 7.49 2.13 3.93
CA HIS A 172 6.88 1.04 4.68
C HIS A 172 7.88 0.41 5.64
N ILE A 173 7.38 -0.28 6.67
CA ILE A 173 8.17 -1.01 7.65
C ILE A 173 7.82 -2.50 7.54
N GLY A 174 8.82 -3.31 7.18
CA GLY A 174 8.72 -4.77 7.10
C GLY A 174 8.96 -5.42 8.45
N ILE A 175 8.04 -6.30 8.87
CA ILE A 175 8.11 -7.01 10.15
C ILE A 175 8.15 -8.51 9.90
N GLY A 176 9.30 -9.10 10.28
CA GLY A 176 9.57 -10.53 10.16
C GLY A 176 9.40 -11.34 11.44
N GLY A 177 9.97 -12.55 11.45
CA GLY A 177 9.83 -13.51 12.55
C GLY A 177 10.34 -13.04 13.90
N ALA A 178 11.25 -12.05 13.92
CA ALA A 178 11.81 -11.47 15.15
C ALA A 178 10.75 -10.93 16.12
N VAL A 179 9.59 -10.47 15.62
CA VAL A 179 8.48 -9.99 16.46
C VAL A 179 7.94 -11.06 17.43
N THR A 180 8.11 -12.33 17.07
CA THR A 180 7.67 -13.49 17.86
C THR A 180 8.67 -13.87 18.96
N PHE A 181 9.91 -13.38 18.90
CA PHE A 181 10.96 -13.81 19.82
C PHE A 181 10.69 -13.33 21.23
N ARG A 182 10.96 -14.17 22.23
CA ARG A 182 10.68 -13.87 23.65
C ARG A 182 11.24 -12.51 24.10
N LYS A 183 12.45 -12.14 23.66
CA LYS A 183 13.14 -10.90 24.05
C LYS A 183 12.83 -9.67 23.18
N ALA A 184 11.90 -9.75 22.24
CA ALA A 184 11.61 -8.68 21.28
C ALA A 184 10.56 -7.66 21.78
N ASP A 185 10.47 -7.41 23.10
CA ASP A 185 9.46 -6.50 23.69
C ASP A 185 9.55 -5.09 23.11
N ARG A 186 10.77 -4.58 22.92
CA ARG A 186 11.01 -3.27 22.31
C ARG A 186 10.47 -3.19 20.88
N LEU A 187 10.71 -4.22 20.07
CA LEU A 187 10.20 -4.28 18.69
C LEU A 187 8.67 -4.33 18.70
N ARG A 188 8.07 -5.18 19.54
CA ARG A 188 6.61 -5.25 19.69
C ARG A 188 6.00 -3.91 20.08
N GLN A 189 6.63 -3.18 21.01
CA GLN A 189 6.16 -1.85 21.40
C GLN A 189 6.22 -0.86 20.24
N ILE A 190 7.32 -0.82 19.47
CA ILE A 190 7.44 0.05 18.29
C ILE A 190 6.38 -0.31 17.25
N VAL A 191 6.20 -1.61 16.97
CA VAL A 191 5.15 -2.08 16.07
C VAL A 191 3.80 -1.60 16.57
N ALA A 192 3.43 -1.81 17.83
CA ALA A 192 2.15 -1.42 18.39
C ALA A 192 1.88 0.09 18.27
N GLU A 193 2.83 0.92 18.73
CA GLU A 193 2.62 2.35 18.99
C GLU A 193 3.01 3.26 17.82
N VAL A 194 3.99 2.87 16.99
CA VAL A 194 4.61 3.76 16.00
C VAL A 194 4.22 3.40 14.57
N VAL A 195 4.26 2.12 14.20
CA VAL A 195 4.09 1.70 12.80
C VAL A 195 2.60 1.66 12.44
N PRO A 196 2.05 2.55 11.59
CA PRO A 196 0.63 2.52 11.28
C PRO A 196 0.30 1.34 10.35
N LEU A 197 -0.93 0.84 10.44
CA LEU A 197 -1.36 -0.37 9.71
C LEU A 197 -1.24 -0.23 8.18
N ASN A 198 -1.38 0.99 7.65
CA ASN A 198 -1.23 1.30 6.22
C ASN A 198 0.23 1.52 5.76
N ARG A 199 1.21 1.31 6.65
CA ARG A 199 2.65 1.32 6.32
C ARG A 199 3.37 0.04 6.76
N LEU A 200 2.61 -0.97 7.15
CA LEU A 200 3.14 -2.23 7.66
C LEU A 200 3.17 -3.29 6.55
N LEU A 201 4.31 -3.95 6.37
CA LEU A 201 4.43 -5.17 5.57
C LEU A 201 4.81 -6.36 6.46
N LEU A 202 4.44 -7.55 6.03
CA LEU A 202 4.79 -8.80 6.69
C LEU A 202 5.72 -9.58 5.79
N GLU A 203 6.72 -10.18 6.38
CA GLU A 203 7.74 -10.94 5.67
C GLU A 203 8.21 -12.12 6.50
N THR A 204 8.84 -13.10 5.86
CA THR A 204 9.52 -14.17 6.57
C THR A 204 11.01 -13.94 6.70
N ASP A 205 11.64 -13.30 5.71
CA ASP A 205 13.09 -13.27 5.54
C ASP A 205 13.68 -14.69 5.39
N SER A 206 12.90 -15.60 4.80
CA SER A 206 13.29 -17.00 4.66
C SER A 206 14.52 -17.15 3.77
N PRO A 207 15.49 -18.03 4.10
CA PRO A 207 15.43 -19.11 5.09
C PRO A 207 15.80 -18.69 6.54
N TYR A 208 16.03 -17.41 6.77
CA TYR A 208 16.49 -16.85 8.04
C TYR A 208 15.33 -16.56 9.00
N LEU A 209 15.69 -16.28 10.26
CA LEU A 209 14.79 -15.70 11.27
C LEU A 209 13.44 -16.44 11.49
N ALA A 210 13.45 -17.78 11.48
CA ALA A 210 12.26 -18.58 11.74
C ALA A 210 11.52 -18.14 13.03
N PRO A 211 10.19 -17.91 12.96
CA PRO A 211 9.42 -17.43 14.09
C PRO A 211 9.27 -18.50 15.18
N GLU A 212 8.96 -18.08 16.41
CA GLU A 212 8.48 -19.01 17.44
C GLU A 212 7.15 -19.67 17.00
N PRO A 213 6.93 -20.97 17.29
CA PRO A 213 7.78 -21.88 18.07
C PRO A 213 8.82 -22.67 17.24
N VAL A 214 8.93 -22.41 15.93
CA VAL A 214 9.82 -23.16 15.02
C VAL A 214 11.24 -22.57 14.93
N ARG A 215 11.55 -21.61 15.81
CA ARG A 215 12.86 -20.97 15.90
C ARG A 215 13.98 -22.01 16.01
N GLY A 216 15.06 -21.80 15.27
CA GLY A 216 16.19 -22.74 15.19
C GLY A 216 16.07 -23.78 14.08
N HIS A 217 14.94 -23.84 13.38
CA HIS A 217 14.78 -24.57 12.11
C HIS A 217 14.88 -23.60 10.93
N ARG A 218 15.00 -24.15 9.70
CA ARG A 218 14.92 -23.37 8.46
C ARG A 218 13.58 -22.63 8.41
N ASN A 219 13.59 -21.34 8.11
CA ASN A 219 12.36 -20.60 7.87
C ASN A 219 11.81 -20.88 6.46
N GLU A 220 10.51 -20.66 6.25
CA GLU A 220 9.89 -20.75 4.93
C GLU A 220 8.65 -19.84 4.85
N PRO A 221 8.21 -19.43 3.64
CA PRO A 221 7.08 -18.51 3.46
C PRO A 221 5.78 -18.94 4.17
N ALA A 222 5.54 -20.25 4.30
CA ALA A 222 4.40 -20.79 5.03
C ALA A 222 4.33 -20.32 6.50
N HIS A 223 5.46 -19.94 7.09
CA HIS A 223 5.53 -19.44 8.47
C HIS A 223 5.01 -18.01 8.63
N LEU A 224 4.73 -17.29 7.54
CA LEU A 224 4.18 -15.93 7.59
C LEU A 224 2.83 -15.88 8.32
N CYS A 225 2.05 -16.96 8.30
CA CYS A 225 0.79 -17.03 9.06
C CYS A 225 1.01 -16.80 10.57
N ARG A 226 2.08 -17.38 11.13
CA ARG A 226 2.45 -17.21 12.55
C ARG A 226 2.93 -15.79 12.85
N ILE A 227 3.65 -15.19 11.91
CA ILE A 227 4.11 -13.80 12.02
C ILE A 227 2.89 -12.88 11.99
N ALA A 228 1.94 -13.11 11.08
CA ALA A 228 0.70 -12.35 11.00
C ALA A 228 -0.12 -12.45 12.29
N GLU A 229 -0.27 -13.63 12.88
CA GLU A 229 -0.94 -13.82 14.17
C GLU A 229 -0.28 -13.02 15.30
N ALA A 230 1.05 -13.09 15.40
CA ALA A 230 1.80 -12.35 16.41
C ALA A 230 1.67 -10.83 16.23
N VAL A 231 1.77 -10.34 14.99
CA VAL A 231 1.60 -8.91 14.69
C VAL A 231 0.16 -8.45 14.92
N ALA A 232 -0.85 -9.27 14.61
CA ALA A 232 -2.26 -8.98 14.87
C ALA A 232 -2.51 -8.79 16.37
N ALA A 233 -1.96 -9.68 17.20
CA ALA A 233 -2.03 -9.57 18.65
C ALA A 233 -1.36 -8.29 19.17
N VAL A 234 -0.15 -7.97 18.69
CA VAL A 234 0.57 -6.73 19.03
C VAL A 234 -0.24 -5.49 18.63
N LYS A 235 -0.92 -5.55 17.48
CA LYS A 235 -1.75 -4.44 16.97
C LYS A 235 -3.14 -4.36 17.59
N SER A 236 -3.52 -5.33 18.43
CA SER A 236 -4.91 -5.48 18.88
C SER A 236 -5.91 -5.43 17.72
N ALA A 237 -5.54 -6.03 16.59
CA ALA A 237 -6.30 -6.04 15.35
C ALA A 237 -6.78 -7.45 15.04
N ASP A 238 -7.96 -7.56 14.43
CA ASP A 238 -8.41 -8.83 13.85
C ASP A 238 -7.44 -9.27 12.73
N LEU A 239 -7.18 -10.58 12.65
CA LEU A 239 -6.23 -11.15 11.69
C LEU A 239 -6.66 -10.89 10.23
N ALA A 240 -7.95 -10.93 9.93
CA ALA A 240 -8.43 -10.64 8.57
C ALA A 240 -8.24 -9.16 8.22
N ARG A 241 -8.43 -8.27 9.19
CA ARG A 241 -8.13 -6.83 9.01
C ARG A 241 -6.64 -6.58 8.81
N LEU A 242 -5.76 -7.23 9.59
CA LEU A 242 -4.31 -7.14 9.40
C LEU A 242 -3.93 -7.63 7.99
N ALA A 243 -4.35 -8.85 7.64
CA ALA A 243 -4.04 -9.46 6.35
C ALA A 243 -4.52 -8.61 5.18
N SER A 244 -5.75 -8.07 5.24
CA SER A 244 -6.27 -7.20 4.20
C SER A 244 -5.44 -5.91 4.04
N ALA A 245 -4.98 -5.32 5.15
CA ALA A 245 -4.20 -4.10 5.10
C ALA A 245 -2.78 -4.35 4.60
N THR A 246 -2.08 -5.36 5.13
CA THR A 246 -0.70 -5.66 4.74
C THR A 246 -0.63 -6.19 3.31
N ARG A 247 -1.61 -6.99 2.88
CA ARG A 247 -1.76 -7.38 1.47
C ARG A 247 -1.92 -6.15 0.57
N ARG A 248 -2.79 -5.21 0.94
CA ARG A 248 -2.98 -3.98 0.15
C ARG A 248 -1.68 -3.19 0.04
N ASN A 249 -1.00 -2.96 1.15
CA ASN A 249 0.27 -2.23 1.18
C ASN A 249 1.31 -2.88 0.26
N ALA A 250 1.44 -4.22 0.30
CA ALA A 250 2.37 -4.95 -0.56
C ALA A 250 1.97 -4.86 -2.04
N MET A 251 0.68 -5.03 -2.36
CA MET A 251 0.17 -4.91 -3.73
C MET A 251 0.39 -3.52 -4.31
N GLU A 252 0.17 -2.46 -3.52
CA GLU A 252 0.39 -1.08 -3.91
C GLU A 252 1.88 -0.77 -4.07
N LEU A 253 2.73 -1.17 -3.11
CA LEU A 253 4.16 -0.90 -3.16
C LEU A 253 4.83 -1.57 -4.36
N PHE A 254 4.57 -2.87 -4.56
CA PHE A 254 5.24 -3.69 -5.55
C PHE A 254 4.45 -3.85 -6.87
N HIS A 255 3.33 -3.15 -7.00
CA HIS A 255 2.47 -3.20 -8.19
C HIS A 255 2.06 -4.65 -8.59
N LEU A 256 1.72 -5.50 -7.62
CA LEU A 256 1.51 -6.96 -7.80
C LEU A 256 0.13 -7.39 -8.31
N GLY A 257 -0.70 -6.44 -8.76
CA GLY A 257 -2.03 -6.71 -9.28
C GLY A 257 -2.10 -6.56 -10.79
N PRO A 258 -3.22 -6.96 -11.42
CA PRO A 258 -3.65 -6.21 -12.60
C PRO A 258 -3.69 -4.72 -12.22
N GLU A 259 -3.41 -3.82 -13.17
CA GLU A 259 -3.63 -2.38 -12.97
C GLU A 259 -4.90 -2.20 -12.12
N LEU A 260 -4.79 -1.46 -11.01
CA LEU A 260 -5.94 -1.17 -10.15
C LEU A 260 -7.09 -0.80 -11.08
N PRO A 261 -8.30 -1.40 -10.93
CA PRO A 261 -9.39 -1.08 -11.82
C PRO A 261 -9.52 0.44 -11.84
N PRO A 262 -9.64 1.05 -13.03
CA PRO A 262 -9.61 2.49 -13.16
C PRO A 262 -10.59 3.10 -12.17
N THR A 263 -10.17 4.19 -11.52
CA THR A 263 -10.95 4.79 -10.44
C THR A 263 -12.41 4.92 -10.86
N SER A 264 -13.30 4.36 -10.04
CA SER A 264 -14.72 4.32 -10.35
C SER A 264 -15.35 5.68 -10.03
N ILE A 265 -15.54 6.49 -11.07
CA ILE A 265 -16.32 7.74 -10.99
C ILE A 265 -17.79 7.42 -10.69
N ALA A 266 -18.31 6.34 -11.26
CA ALA A 266 -19.64 5.83 -11.00
C ALA A 266 -19.56 4.36 -10.57
N TYR A 267 -20.35 3.96 -9.58
CA TYR A 267 -20.41 2.59 -9.09
C TYR A 267 -21.82 2.26 -8.60
N THR A 268 -22.20 0.99 -8.66
CA THR A 268 -23.55 0.55 -8.30
C THR A 268 -23.50 -0.24 -6.99
N LEU A 269 -24.34 0.13 -6.03
CA LEU A 269 -24.57 -0.68 -4.84
C LEU A 269 -26.06 -1.00 -4.75
N ARG A 270 -26.38 -2.30 -4.75
CA ARG A 270 -27.76 -2.80 -4.88
C ARG A 270 -28.37 -2.22 -6.17
N ASN A 271 -29.44 -1.45 -6.07
CA ASN A 271 -30.13 -0.82 -7.21
C ASN A 271 -29.89 0.70 -7.30
N SER A 272 -28.95 1.27 -6.54
CA SER A 272 -28.63 2.69 -6.59
C SER A 272 -27.28 2.94 -7.28
N LEU A 273 -27.23 3.96 -8.14
CA LEU A 273 -26.00 4.39 -8.81
C LEU A 273 -25.36 5.53 -8.01
N TYR A 274 -24.11 5.38 -7.61
CA TYR A 274 -23.35 6.36 -6.84
C TYR A 274 -22.31 7.04 -7.72
N LEU A 275 -22.23 8.37 -7.64
CA LEU A 275 -21.30 9.20 -8.38
C LEU A 275 -20.28 9.79 -7.40
N ASN A 276 -19.02 9.36 -7.48
CA ASN A 276 -17.90 9.87 -6.70
C ASN A 276 -17.20 10.99 -7.48
N ILE A 277 -17.49 12.24 -7.13
CA ILE A 277 -17.09 13.40 -7.96
C ILE A 277 -15.97 14.26 -7.36
N THR A 278 -15.59 14.00 -6.10
CA THR A 278 -14.45 14.69 -5.45
C THR A 278 -13.93 13.91 -4.24
N ASN A 279 -12.62 14.01 -4.02
CA ASN A 279 -11.95 13.59 -2.78
C ASN A 279 -11.81 14.74 -1.77
N ARG A 280 -12.10 15.98 -2.16
CA ARG A 280 -11.90 17.15 -1.30
C ARG A 280 -12.97 17.18 -0.22
N CYS A 281 -12.56 17.30 1.02
CA CYS A 281 -13.48 17.41 2.15
C CYS A 281 -13.12 18.64 2.98
N THR A 282 -14.12 19.31 3.53
CA THR A 282 -13.93 20.37 4.53
C THR A 282 -13.58 19.80 5.92
N ASN A 283 -13.76 18.49 6.12
CA ASN A 283 -13.51 17.81 7.39
C ASN A 283 -12.27 16.91 7.32
N ASP A 284 -11.51 16.87 8.42
CA ASP A 284 -10.40 15.95 8.64
C ASP A 284 -10.71 14.96 9.78
N CYS A 285 -11.69 14.09 9.55
CA CYS A 285 -12.17 13.17 10.59
C CYS A 285 -11.16 12.06 10.87
N VAL A 286 -10.92 11.76 12.15
CA VAL A 286 -10.04 10.65 12.58
C VAL A 286 -10.48 9.28 12.07
N PHE A 287 -11.77 9.09 11.82
CA PHE A 287 -12.36 7.86 11.30
C PHE A 287 -12.54 7.86 9.77
N CYS A 288 -12.12 8.92 9.06
CA CYS A 288 -12.39 9.06 7.65
C CYS A 288 -11.73 7.95 6.83
N ALA A 289 -12.51 7.22 6.04
CA ALA A 289 -11.95 6.23 5.14
C ALA A 289 -10.98 6.88 4.13
N ARG A 290 -11.15 8.16 3.75
CA ARG A 290 -10.25 8.87 2.82
C ARG A 290 -8.78 8.79 3.22
N THR A 291 -8.48 8.79 4.51
CA THR A 291 -7.11 8.77 5.04
C THR A 291 -6.59 7.34 5.29
N ARG A 292 -7.44 6.31 5.16
CA ARG A 292 -7.13 4.93 5.59
C ARG A 292 -7.39 3.84 4.53
N GLN A 293 -8.43 4.00 3.71
CA GLN A 293 -8.89 3.02 2.71
C GLN A 293 -9.80 3.71 1.67
N CYS A 294 -9.47 3.60 0.39
CA CYS A 294 -10.28 4.19 -0.69
C CYS A 294 -11.07 3.18 -1.55
N ALA A 295 -11.07 1.90 -1.15
CA ALA A 295 -11.86 0.87 -1.84
C ALA A 295 -13.14 0.52 -1.09
N LEU A 296 -14.28 0.48 -1.80
CA LEU A 296 -15.60 0.09 -1.28
C LEU A 296 -16.24 -0.95 -2.21
N ALA A 297 -16.65 -2.10 -1.66
CA ALA A 297 -17.34 -3.16 -2.40
C ALA A 297 -16.65 -3.59 -3.72
N GLY A 298 -15.31 -3.55 -3.76
CA GLY A 298 -14.51 -3.89 -4.95
C GLY A 298 -14.23 -2.73 -5.90
N TYR A 299 -14.80 -1.54 -5.66
CA TYR A 299 -14.52 -0.32 -6.42
C TYR A 299 -13.39 0.48 -5.78
N GLU A 300 -12.46 0.98 -6.59
CA GLU A 300 -11.46 1.98 -6.17
C GLU A 300 -12.06 3.38 -6.33
N LEU A 301 -12.13 4.14 -5.23
CA LEU A 301 -12.82 5.43 -5.16
C LEU A 301 -11.85 6.59 -4.91
N ARG A 302 -10.54 6.37 -4.83
CA ARG A 302 -9.57 7.47 -4.78
C ARG A 302 -9.40 8.08 -6.17
N LEU A 303 -10.07 9.20 -6.40
CA LEU A 303 -9.85 10.01 -7.61
C LEU A 303 -8.40 10.54 -7.68
N GLU A 304 -7.68 10.25 -8.76
CA GLU A 304 -6.38 10.88 -9.05
C GLU A 304 -6.53 12.39 -9.25
N ARG A 305 -7.61 12.78 -9.93
CA ARG A 305 -8.04 14.18 -10.13
C ARG A 305 -9.55 14.28 -10.13
N GLU A 306 -10.04 15.49 -9.95
CA GLU A 306 -11.48 15.77 -10.08
C GLU A 306 -11.96 15.45 -11.52
N PRO A 307 -12.95 14.54 -11.68
CA PRO A 307 -13.44 14.17 -13.00
C PRO A 307 -14.22 15.33 -13.62
N SER A 308 -14.08 15.54 -14.92
CA SER A 308 -14.87 16.50 -15.68
C SER A 308 -16.33 16.04 -15.79
N VAL A 309 -17.23 16.97 -16.13
CA VAL A 309 -18.65 16.66 -16.35
C VAL A 309 -18.83 15.59 -17.44
N ALA A 310 -18.05 15.66 -18.51
CA ALA A 310 -18.09 14.67 -19.60
C ALA A 310 -17.68 13.27 -19.11
N GLU A 311 -16.65 13.18 -18.26
CA GLU A 311 -16.21 11.91 -17.67
C GLU A 311 -17.25 11.33 -16.70
N ILE A 312 -17.93 12.18 -15.92
CA ILE A 312 -19.03 11.74 -15.03
C ILE A 312 -20.18 11.15 -15.85
N ILE A 313 -20.59 11.80 -16.93
CA ILE A 313 -21.65 11.30 -17.83
C ILE A 313 -21.24 9.99 -18.49
N ALA A 314 -20.00 9.91 -19.00
CA ALA A 314 -19.49 8.69 -19.61
C ALA A 314 -19.51 7.53 -18.61
N ALA A 315 -19.16 7.78 -17.35
CA ALA A 315 -19.19 6.78 -16.29
C ALA A 315 -20.61 6.34 -15.89
N ILE A 316 -21.62 7.21 -16.02
CA ILE A 316 -23.03 6.86 -15.79
C ILE A 316 -23.54 5.85 -16.83
N GLY A 317 -23.05 5.92 -18.07
CA GLY A 317 -23.48 5.07 -19.17
C GLY A 317 -24.83 5.49 -19.79
N GLU A 318 -25.40 4.62 -20.63
CA GLU A 318 -26.51 4.99 -21.52
C GLU A 318 -27.91 4.99 -20.87
N LYS A 319 -28.13 4.22 -19.79
CA LYS A 319 -29.47 3.98 -19.21
C LYS A 319 -29.56 4.22 -17.69
N PRO A 320 -29.36 5.47 -17.22
CA PRO A 320 -29.41 5.80 -15.80
C PRO A 320 -30.81 5.70 -15.17
N ASP A 321 -31.86 5.65 -15.97
CA ASP A 321 -33.26 5.53 -15.53
C ASP A 321 -33.63 4.13 -15.00
N THR A 322 -32.72 3.17 -15.15
CA THR A 322 -32.90 1.79 -14.66
C THR A 322 -32.59 1.60 -13.19
N CYS A 323 -31.93 2.57 -12.55
CA CYS A 323 -31.63 2.53 -11.12
C CYS A 323 -32.74 3.19 -10.29
N ASP A 324 -32.87 2.78 -9.02
CA ASP A 324 -33.88 3.32 -8.10
C ASP A 324 -33.59 4.79 -7.75
N GLU A 325 -32.31 5.13 -7.63
CA GLU A 325 -31.82 6.50 -7.43
C GLU A 325 -30.38 6.67 -7.94
N VAL A 326 -30.04 7.91 -8.28
CA VAL A 326 -28.67 8.35 -8.52
C VAL A 326 -28.20 9.23 -7.36
N VAL A 327 -27.05 8.89 -6.77
CA VAL A 327 -26.54 9.53 -5.57
C VAL A 327 -25.26 10.29 -5.88
N PHE A 328 -25.30 11.62 -5.83
CA PHE A 328 -24.08 12.41 -5.75
C PHE A 328 -23.42 12.17 -4.40
N CYS A 329 -22.22 11.62 -4.44
CA CYS A 329 -21.44 11.31 -3.25
C CYS A 329 -19.97 11.66 -3.48
N GLY A 330 -19.19 11.47 -2.44
CA GLY A 330 -17.75 11.56 -2.53
C GLY A 330 -17.16 10.87 -1.32
N TYR A 331 -15.90 10.47 -1.44
CA TYR A 331 -15.05 10.33 -0.27
C TYR A 331 -14.84 11.68 0.45
N GLY A 332 -15.14 12.79 -0.24
CA GLY A 332 -15.17 14.13 0.29
C GLY A 332 -16.56 14.78 0.32
N GLU A 333 -16.59 16.10 0.23
CA GLU A 333 -17.76 16.96 0.26
C GLU A 333 -18.18 17.35 -1.17
N PRO A 334 -19.23 16.72 -1.74
CA PRO A 334 -19.55 16.90 -3.16
C PRO A 334 -19.95 18.34 -3.53
N THR A 335 -20.39 19.16 -2.58
CA THR A 335 -20.75 20.55 -2.87
C THR A 335 -19.55 21.43 -3.26
N PHE A 336 -18.30 20.97 -3.09
CA PHE A 336 -17.14 21.57 -3.79
C PHE A 336 -17.32 21.59 -5.30
N ARG A 337 -18.05 20.62 -5.85
CA ARG A 337 -18.33 20.45 -7.27
C ARG A 337 -19.76 20.87 -7.62
N ARG A 338 -20.29 21.92 -6.96
CA ARG A 338 -21.66 22.42 -7.15
C ARG A 338 -22.08 22.53 -8.63
N GLU A 339 -21.26 23.16 -9.46
CA GLU A 339 -21.55 23.32 -10.90
C GLU A 339 -21.71 21.96 -11.61
N ALA A 340 -20.90 20.97 -11.26
CA ALA A 340 -21.01 19.63 -11.82
C ALA A 340 -22.29 18.93 -11.34
N ILE A 341 -22.68 19.10 -10.07
CA ILE A 341 -23.95 18.57 -9.54
C ILE A 341 -25.13 19.16 -10.30
N LEU A 342 -25.17 20.48 -10.48
CA LEU A 342 -26.26 21.15 -11.21
C LEU A 342 -26.32 20.67 -12.66
N TRP A 343 -25.18 20.62 -13.34
CA TRP A 343 -25.14 20.21 -14.75
C TRP A 343 -25.56 18.74 -14.91
N VAL A 344 -24.91 17.83 -14.19
CA VAL A 344 -25.20 16.38 -14.29
C VAL A 344 -26.60 16.08 -13.77
N GLY A 345 -27.05 16.76 -12.72
CA GLY A 345 -28.40 16.64 -12.20
C GLY A 345 -29.47 17.00 -13.23
N ARG A 346 -29.32 18.13 -13.94
CA ARG A 346 -30.23 18.51 -15.04
C ARG A 346 -30.21 17.45 -16.16
N TRP A 347 -29.02 16.95 -16.49
CA TRP A 347 -28.84 15.90 -17.49
C TRP A 347 -29.53 14.58 -17.11
N LEU A 348 -29.47 14.19 -15.83
CA LEU A 348 -30.15 13.00 -15.28
C LEU A 348 -31.67 13.17 -15.30
N LYS A 349 -32.18 14.33 -14.88
CA LYS A 349 -33.61 14.64 -14.91
C LYS A 349 -34.17 14.60 -16.33
N ALA A 350 -33.44 15.13 -17.30
CA ALA A 350 -33.82 15.08 -18.72
C ALA A 350 -33.89 13.64 -19.28
N ARG A 351 -33.26 12.67 -18.62
CA ARG A 351 -33.25 11.23 -18.99
C ARG A 351 -34.22 10.39 -18.16
N GLY A 352 -35.10 11.02 -17.39
CA GLY A 352 -36.15 10.30 -16.65
C GLY A 352 -35.67 9.62 -15.36
N VAL A 353 -34.49 9.98 -14.84
CA VAL A 353 -34.05 9.51 -13.52
C VAL A 353 -35.03 9.99 -12.46
N ARG A 354 -35.65 9.02 -11.76
CA ARG A 354 -36.76 9.27 -10.85
C ARG A 354 -36.35 10.00 -9.59
N ARG A 355 -35.17 9.66 -9.05
CA ARG A 355 -34.67 10.20 -7.79
C ARG A 355 -33.17 10.49 -7.86
N VAL A 356 -32.80 11.69 -7.44
CA VAL A 356 -31.44 12.16 -7.29
C VAL A 356 -31.22 12.54 -5.84
N ARG A 357 -30.21 11.97 -5.20
CA ARG A 357 -29.86 12.24 -3.80
C ARG A 357 -28.47 12.84 -3.70
N LEU A 358 -28.27 13.74 -2.74
CA LEU A 358 -26.97 14.29 -2.38
C LEU A 358 -26.55 13.77 -1.01
N ASN A 359 -25.42 13.05 -0.96
CA ASN A 359 -24.74 12.72 0.28
C ASN A 359 -23.66 13.78 0.55
N THR A 360 -23.76 14.48 1.69
CA THR A 360 -22.91 15.62 2.05
C THR A 360 -22.54 15.58 3.54
N ASN A 361 -21.49 16.27 3.95
CA ASN A 361 -21.18 16.56 5.34
C ASN A 361 -21.93 17.81 5.88
N GLY A 362 -22.73 18.48 5.04
CA GLY A 362 -23.58 19.61 5.43
C GLY A 362 -22.91 20.98 5.28
N HIS A 363 -21.64 21.06 4.90
CA HIS A 363 -20.89 22.32 4.85
C HIS A 363 -21.08 23.16 3.58
N GLY A 364 -22.01 22.78 2.68
CA GLY A 364 -22.17 23.45 1.39
C GLY A 364 -22.41 24.97 1.48
N ASN A 365 -23.28 25.43 2.39
CA ASN A 365 -23.51 26.87 2.54
C ASN A 365 -22.28 27.62 3.06
N ALA A 366 -21.58 27.03 4.05
CA ALA A 366 -20.37 27.61 4.62
C ALA A 366 -19.25 27.67 3.57
N LEU A 367 -19.11 26.62 2.76
CA LEU A 367 -18.13 26.53 1.70
C LEU A 367 -18.30 27.62 0.63
N HIS A 368 -19.55 27.94 0.28
CA HIS A 368 -19.88 28.92 -0.75
C HIS A 368 -20.16 30.33 -0.21
N GLY A 369 -20.14 30.52 1.13
CA GLY A 369 -20.44 31.80 1.78
C GLY A 369 -21.88 32.30 1.61
N ARG A 370 -22.79 31.43 1.14
CA ARG A 370 -24.20 31.74 0.88
C ARG A 370 -25.05 30.47 0.82
N SER A 371 -26.37 30.62 0.88
CA SER A 371 -27.26 29.48 0.64
C SER A 371 -27.14 28.97 -0.80
N ILE A 372 -26.95 27.65 -0.95
CA ILE A 372 -26.98 26.94 -2.25
C ILE A 372 -28.19 26.01 -2.39
N VAL A 373 -29.06 25.94 -1.36
CA VAL A 373 -30.18 25.00 -1.29
C VAL A 373 -31.17 25.20 -2.43
N GLY A 374 -31.51 26.46 -2.74
CA GLY A 374 -32.46 26.76 -3.82
C GLY A 374 -31.98 26.31 -5.20
N GLU A 375 -30.68 26.44 -5.47
CA GLU A 375 -30.08 25.97 -6.72
C GLU A 375 -30.09 24.44 -6.80
N LEU A 376 -29.69 23.77 -5.72
CA LEU A 376 -29.63 22.31 -5.69
C LEU A 376 -31.02 21.67 -5.75
N ALA A 377 -32.05 22.31 -5.19
CA ALA A 377 -33.43 21.83 -5.21
C ALA A 377 -34.00 21.69 -6.64
N GLU A 378 -33.40 22.32 -7.65
CA GLU A 378 -33.77 22.12 -9.06
C GLU A 378 -33.49 20.69 -9.55
N VAL A 379 -32.51 20.01 -8.95
CA VAL A 379 -32.00 18.74 -9.48
C VAL A 379 -31.84 17.64 -8.43
N VAL A 380 -31.82 17.99 -7.14
CA VAL A 380 -31.67 17.08 -6.00
C VAL A 380 -33.02 16.95 -5.29
N ASP A 381 -33.52 15.71 -5.18
CA ASP A 381 -34.81 15.41 -4.52
C ASP A 381 -34.66 15.13 -3.02
N ALA A 382 -33.48 14.68 -2.60
CA ALA A 382 -33.20 14.33 -1.21
C ALA A 382 -31.75 14.65 -0.84
N VAL A 383 -31.53 15.05 0.41
CA VAL A 383 -30.19 15.25 0.97
C VAL A 383 -30.01 14.31 2.15
N SER A 384 -28.89 13.60 2.19
CA SER A 384 -28.44 12.84 3.35
C SER A 384 -27.19 13.51 3.88
N VAL A 385 -27.29 14.06 5.09
CA VAL A 385 -26.13 14.63 5.77
C VAL A 385 -25.46 13.53 6.61
N SER A 386 -24.27 13.12 6.20
CA SER A 386 -23.49 12.08 6.86
C SER A 386 -22.41 12.70 7.74
N LEU A 387 -22.81 13.10 8.93
CA LEU A 387 -21.92 13.15 10.08
C LEU A 387 -22.21 11.90 10.91
N ASN A 388 -21.21 11.32 11.57
CA ASN A 388 -21.34 10.04 12.29
C ASN A 388 -22.17 10.21 13.58
N ALA A 389 -23.41 10.66 13.42
CA ALA A 389 -24.43 10.90 14.42
C ALA A 389 -25.56 9.90 14.18
N SER A 390 -25.94 9.17 15.22
CA SER A 390 -27.01 8.17 15.15
C SER A 390 -28.41 8.79 15.13
N ASP A 391 -28.54 10.07 15.52
CA ASP A 391 -29.79 10.80 15.61
C ASP A 391 -29.60 12.32 15.47
N GLU A 392 -30.72 13.05 15.45
CA GLU A 392 -30.77 14.51 15.26
C GLU A 392 -30.15 15.29 16.44
N ASP A 393 -30.30 14.79 17.68
CA ASP A 393 -29.76 15.44 18.86
C ASP A 393 -28.22 15.34 18.88
N ASP A 394 -27.68 14.17 18.53
CA ASP A 394 -26.25 13.96 18.35
C ASP A 394 -25.69 14.83 17.21
N TYR A 395 -26.42 14.96 16.10
CA TYR A 395 -26.03 15.86 15.01
C TYR A 395 -25.94 17.31 15.50
N ARG A 396 -26.99 17.81 16.18
CA ARG A 396 -27.01 19.19 16.70
C ARG A 396 -25.91 19.44 17.71
N ARG A 397 -25.55 18.45 18.54
CA ARG A 397 -24.44 18.54 19.49
C ARG A 397 -23.07 18.57 18.80
N LEU A 398 -22.88 17.79 17.74
CA LEU A 398 -21.61 17.69 17.00
C LEU A 398 -21.37 18.87 16.04
N CYS A 399 -22.41 19.60 15.66
CA CYS A 399 -22.36 20.70 14.70
C CYS A 399 -22.44 22.12 15.31
N GLN A 400 -22.43 22.24 16.64
CA GLN A 400 -22.19 23.51 17.34
C GLN A 400 -20.71 23.84 17.36
#